data_AF-A0A2V6PCW1-F1
#
_entry.id   AF-A0A2V6PCW1-F1
#
_cell.length_a   1.000
_cell.length_b   1.000
_cell.length_c   1.000
_cell.angle_alpha   90.00
_cell.angle_beta   90.00
_cell.angle_gamma   90.00
#
_symmetry.space_group_name_H-M   'P 1'
#
loop_
_entity.id
_entity.type
_entity.pdbx_description
1 polymer ?
#
loop_
_entity_poly.entity_id
_entity_poly.type
_entity_poly.pdbx_seq_one_letter_code
_entity_poly.pdbx_strand_id
1 'polypeptide(L)'
;MDKMHTAMGAIERSGNADVDFVRLMLPHHQAAIDMAKTQLLYGKDPQMRRLAQEIVTDQQLEIELMRRWLKQRELASAKDNKTSAPDSGKENQK
;
A
#
# COMPACT_ATOMS: atom_id res chain seq x y z
N MET A 1 6.40 -16.92 -5.25
CA MET A 1 5.06 -16.53 -5.74
C MET A 1 3.96 -16.90 -4.75
N ASP A 2 4.05 -18.02 -4.05
CA ASP A 2 3.02 -18.47 -3.08
C ASP A 2 2.64 -17.40 -2.05
N LYS A 3 3.62 -16.69 -1.48
CA LYS A 3 3.39 -15.59 -0.55
C LYS A 3 2.52 -14.46 -1.15
N MET A 4 2.69 -14.16 -2.44
CA MET A 4 1.88 -13.15 -3.13
C MET A 4 0.45 -13.63 -3.30
N HIS A 5 0.24 -14.86 -3.79
CA HIS A 5 -1.11 -15.40 -3.98
C HIS A 5 -1.88 -15.47 -2.65
N THR A 6 -1.21 -15.87 -1.57
CA THR A 6 -1.81 -15.85 -0.23
C THR A 6 -2.11 -14.42 0.23
N ALA A 7 -1.16 -13.49 0.10
CA ALA A 7 -1.37 -12.11 0.54
C ALA A 7 -2.50 -11.41 -0.24
N MET A 8 -2.59 -11.65 -1.54
CA MET A 8 -3.64 -11.10 -2.41
C MET A 8 -5.02 -11.71 -2.10
N GLY A 9 -5.07 -13.03 -1.92
CA GLY A 9 -6.30 -13.75 -1.62
C GLY A 9 -6.86 -13.47 -0.22
N ALA A 10 -6.03 -12.98 0.70
CA ALA A 10 -6.43 -12.64 2.07
C ALA A 10 -6.93 -11.18 2.24
N ILE A 11 -6.96 -10.38 1.17
CA ILE A 11 -7.43 -8.99 1.24
C ILE A 11 -8.96 -8.97 1.20
N GLU A 12 -9.54 -8.65 2.34
CA GLU A 12 -10.96 -8.33 2.47
C GLU A 12 -11.27 -7.00 1.79
N ARG A 13 -12.32 -6.98 0.97
CA ARG A 13 -12.79 -5.77 0.28
C ARG A 13 -13.36 -4.78 1.29
N SER A 14 -12.83 -3.56 1.30
CA SER A 14 -13.27 -2.49 2.18
C SER A 14 -14.51 -1.74 1.66
N GLY A 15 -14.88 -1.95 0.39
CA GLY A 15 -15.92 -1.18 -0.29
C GLY A 15 -15.43 0.17 -0.84
N ASN A 16 -14.15 0.50 -0.63
CA ASN A 16 -13.50 1.66 -1.24
C ASN A 16 -12.49 1.17 -2.29
N ALA A 17 -12.79 1.44 -3.57
CA ALA A 17 -11.99 0.94 -4.68
C ALA A 17 -10.51 1.37 -4.62
N ASP A 18 -10.23 2.61 -4.19
CA ASP A 18 -8.86 3.10 -4.09
C ASP A 18 -8.08 2.39 -2.98
N VAL A 19 -8.72 2.12 -1.83
CA VAL A 19 -8.10 1.35 -0.74
C VAL A 19 -7.81 -0.07 -1.19
N ASP A 20 -8.79 -0.70 -1.82
CA ASP A 20 -8.68 -2.09 -2.26
C ASP A 20 -7.60 -2.22 -3.33
N PHE A 21 -7.52 -1.27 -4.26
CA PHE A 21 -6.43 -1.18 -5.25
C PHE A 21 -5.07 -1.10 -4.58
N VAL A 22 -4.87 -0.18 -3.64
CA VAL A 22 -3.57 -0.01 -2.96
C VAL A 22 -3.22 -1.24 -2.12
N ARG A 23 -4.17 -1.82 -1.41
CA ARG A 23 -3.96 -3.04 -0.61
C ARG A 23 -3.54 -4.21 -1.47
N LEU A 24 -4.08 -4.34 -2.68
CA LEU A 24 -3.71 -5.36 -3.66
C LEU A 24 -2.35 -5.04 -4.31
N MET A 25 -2.09 -3.79 -4.67
CA MET A 25 -0.87 -3.44 -5.40
C MET A 25 0.40 -3.50 -4.55
N LEU A 26 0.32 -3.26 -3.25
CA LEU A 26 1.48 -3.38 -2.35
C LEU A 26 2.16 -4.76 -2.38
N PRO A 27 1.47 -5.89 -2.07
CA PRO A 27 2.07 -7.21 -2.14
C PRO A 27 2.40 -7.64 -3.59
N HIS A 28 1.64 -7.20 -4.59
CA HIS A 28 1.95 -7.45 -5.99
C HIS A 28 3.30 -6.83 -6.39
N HIS A 29 3.55 -5.57 -6.01
CA HIS A 29 4.80 -4.89 -6.33
C HIS A 29 5.98 -5.50 -5.58
N GLN A 30 5.79 -5.87 -4.31
CA GLN A 30 6.84 -6.57 -3.56
C GLN A 30 7.25 -7.89 -4.24
N ALA A 31 6.29 -8.65 -4.75
CA ALA A 31 6.58 -9.90 -5.45
C ALA A 31 7.36 -9.67 -6.75
N ALA A 32 7.03 -8.63 -7.51
CA ALA A 32 7.76 -8.26 -8.72
C ALA A 32 9.20 -7.79 -8.41
N ILE A 33 9.41 -7.04 -7.32
CA ILE A 33 10.76 -6.69 -6.83
C ILE A 33 11.55 -7.95 -6.48
N ASP A 34 10.95 -8.92 -5.78
CA ASP A 34 11.63 -10.16 -5.39
C ASP A 34 12.02 -11.00 -6.63
N MET A 35 11.16 -11.04 -7.66
CA MET A 35 11.46 -11.67 -8.95
C MET A 35 12.57 -10.93 -9.70
N ALA A 36 12.53 -9.60 -9.75
CA ALA A 36 13.55 -8.80 -10.41
C ALA A 36 14.92 -8.97 -9.73
N LYS A 37 14.97 -9.03 -8.40
CA LYS A 37 16.20 -9.37 -7.65
C LYS A 37 16.73 -10.76 -8.01
N THR A 38 15.84 -11.74 -8.19
CA THR A 38 16.23 -13.07 -8.67
C THR A 38 16.87 -13.00 -10.06
N GLN A 39 16.30 -12.23 -10.98
CA GLN A 39 16.88 -11.99 -12.31
C GLN A 39 18.25 -11.30 -12.23
N LEU A 40 18.45 -10.37 -11.29
CA LEU A 40 19.74 -9.71 -11.08
C LEU A 40 20.81 -10.65 -10.49
N LEU A 41 20.41 -11.66 -9.71
CA LEU A 41 21.32 -12.64 -9.13
C LEU A 41 21.73 -13.73 -10.13
N TYR A 42 20.78 -14.26 -10.91
CA TYR A 42 20.99 -15.47 -11.72
C TYR A 42 20.91 -15.24 -13.24
N GLY A 43 20.24 -14.17 -13.68
CA GLY A 43 20.08 -13.84 -15.09
C GLY A 43 21.37 -13.32 -15.72
N LYS A 44 21.60 -13.69 -16.98
CA LYS A 44 22.83 -13.36 -17.74
C LYS A 44 22.61 -12.38 -18.89
N ASP A 45 21.39 -12.29 -19.42
CA ASP A 45 21.06 -11.38 -20.51
C ASP A 45 21.15 -9.90 -20.06
N PRO A 46 21.97 -9.05 -20.69
CA PRO A 46 22.16 -7.67 -20.26
C PRO A 46 20.89 -6.81 -20.31
N GLN A 47 20.03 -7.03 -21.30
CA GLN A 47 18.80 -6.27 -21.47
C GLN A 47 17.79 -6.62 -20.37
N MET A 48 17.64 -7.92 -20.07
CA MET A 48 16.74 -8.37 -19.00
C MET A 48 17.24 -7.97 -17.62
N ARG A 49 18.56 -7.91 -17.40
CA ARG A 49 19.12 -7.39 -16.14
C ARG A 49 18.85 -5.89 -15.99
N ARG A 50 18.94 -5.12 -17.07
CA ARG A 50 18.59 -3.68 -17.06
C ARG A 50 17.11 -3.50 -16.70
N LEU A 51 16.21 -4.23 -17.36
CA LEU A 51 14.79 -4.21 -17.04
C LEU A 51 14.53 -4.56 -15.57
N ALA A 52 15.21 -5.56 -15.02
CA ALA A 52 15.07 -5.92 -13.61
C ALA A 52 15.51 -4.78 -12.66
N GLN A 53 16.57 -4.04 -13.00
CA GLN A 53 17.01 -2.89 -12.21
C GLN A 53 15.99 -1.74 -12.24
N GLU A 54 15.37 -1.51 -13.39
CA GLU A 54 14.30 -0.52 -13.57
C GLU A 54 13.07 -0.91 -12.73
N ILE A 55 12.62 -2.16 -12.84
CA ILE A 55 11.50 -2.70 -12.04
C ILE A 55 11.75 -2.52 -10.54
N VAL A 56 12.95 -2.82 -10.04
CA VAL A 56 13.26 -2.63 -8.61
C VAL A 56 13.14 -1.18 -8.20
N THR A 57 13.64 -0.26 -9.02
CA THR A 57 13.65 1.18 -8.71
C THR A 57 12.22 1.73 -8.70
N ASP A 58 11.49 1.51 -9.78
CA ASP A 58 10.18 2.12 -9.99
C ASP A 58 9.16 1.56 -8.99
N GLN A 59 9.13 0.25 -8.81
CA GLN A 59 8.15 -0.36 -7.91
C GLN A 59 8.44 -0.08 -6.43
N GLN A 60 9.69 0.18 -6.06
CA GLN A 60 10.02 0.64 -4.70
C GLN A 60 9.44 2.04 -4.45
N LEU A 61 9.54 2.95 -5.43
CA LEU A 61 8.95 4.29 -5.35
C LEU A 61 7.41 4.23 -5.28
N GLU A 62 6.79 3.34 -6.07
CA GLU A 62 5.34 3.14 -6.07
C GLU A 62 4.84 2.56 -4.73
N ILE A 63 5.57 1.62 -4.13
CA ILE A 63 5.28 1.12 -2.77
C ILE A 63 5.32 2.26 -1.75
N GLU A 64 6.32 3.13 -1.81
CA GLU A 64 6.44 4.26 -0.88
C GLU A 64 5.29 5.26 -1.05
N LEU A 65 4.92 5.56 -2.30
CA LEU A 65 3.78 6.41 -2.62
C LEU A 65 2.48 5.82 -2.04
N MET A 66 2.21 4.55 -2.30
CA MET A 66 1.03 3.83 -1.83
C MET A 66 0.94 3.77 -0.29
N ARG A 67 2.06 3.47 0.39
CA ARG A 67 2.12 3.46 1.86
C ARG A 67 1.84 4.84 2.45
N ARG A 68 2.40 5.89 1.83
CA ARG A 68 2.17 7.28 2.26
C ARG A 68 0.70 7.67 2.10
N TRP A 69 0.09 7.30 0.98
CA TRP A 69 -1.32 7.57 0.71
C TRP A 69 -2.25 6.89 1.73
N LEU A 70 -2.02 5.61 2.06
CA LEU A 70 -2.79 4.91 3.10
C LEU A 70 -2.66 5.59 4.47
N LYS A 71 -1.43 5.92 4.88
CA LYS A 71 -1.18 6.61 6.15
C LYS A 71 -1.89 7.96 6.24
N GLN A 72 -1.88 8.74 5.15
CA GLN A 72 -2.58 10.03 5.12
C GLN A 72 -4.10 9.86 5.29
N ARG A 73 -4.69 8.82 4.71
CA ARG A 73 -6.11 8.51 4.89
C ARG A 73 -6.45 8.12 6.32
N GLU A 74 -5.66 7.24 6.94
CA GLU A 74 -5.87 6.84 8.34
C GLU A 74 -5.84 8.06 9.28
N LEU A 75 -4.91 8.99 9.04
CA LEU A 75 -4.83 10.24 9.79
C LEU A 75 -6.02 11.17 9.55
N ALA A 76 -6.57 11.21 8.34
CA ALA A 76 -7.77 11.99 8.03
C ALA A 76 -8.99 11.42 8.77
N SER A 77 -9.23 10.10 8.66
CA SER A 77 -10.34 9.43 9.34
C SER A 77 -10.25 9.54 10.87
N ALA A 78 -9.05 9.55 11.45
CA ALA A 78 -8.86 9.75 12.88
C ALA A 78 -9.18 11.18 13.37
N LYS A 79 -9.04 12.19 12.50
CA LYS A 79 -9.42 13.59 12.79
C LYS A 79 -10.94 13.77 12.73
N ASP A 80 -11.59 13.17 11.74
CA ASP A 80 -13.04 13.22 11.60
C ASP A 80 -13.72 12.63 12.85
N ASN A 81 -13.18 11.54 13.40
CA ASN A 81 -13.73 10.86 14.57
C ASN A 81 -13.47 11.57 15.92
N LYS A 82 -12.54 12.55 15.97
CA LYS A 82 -12.30 13.38 17.18
C LYS A 82 -13.15 14.64 17.21
N THR A 83 -13.67 15.08 16.06
CA THR A 83 -14.44 16.33 15.94
C THR A 83 -15.95 16.11 16.21
N SER A 84 -16.37 14.86 16.33
CA SER A 84 -17.74 14.41 16.62
C SER A 84 -18.00 14.06 18.09
N ALA A 85 -17.07 14.35 19.01
CA ALA A 85 -17.33 14.19 20.44
C ALA A 85 -18.46 15.13 20.89
N PRO A 86 -19.45 14.66 21.69
CA PRO A 86 -20.58 15.49 22.07
C PRO A 86 -20.11 16.62 23.00
N ASP A 87 -20.48 17.84 22.64
CA ASP A 87 -20.41 19.01 23.52
C ASP A 87 -21.30 18.74 24.75
N SER A 88 -20.72 18.19 25.81
CA SER A 88 -21.40 17.97 27.07
C SER A 88 -21.52 19.29 27.82
N GLY A 89 -22.61 20.00 27.51
CA GLY A 89 -23.47 20.68 28.48
C GLY A 89 -22.81 21.67 29.45
N LYS A 90 -22.99 22.96 29.16
CA LYS A 90 -23.25 23.96 30.21
C LYS A 90 -24.56 24.69 29.90
N GLU A 91 -25.65 24.03 30.25
CA GLU A 91 -26.97 24.64 30.35
C GLU A 91 -27.01 25.45 31.67
N ASN A 92 -26.83 26.77 31.56
CA ASN A 92 -27.05 27.70 32.67
C ASN A 92 -28.54 28.00 32.74
N GLN A 93 -29.22 27.38 33.71
CA GLN A 93 -30.60 27.67 34.05
C GLN A 93 -30.66 29.01 34.80
N LYS A 94 -31.47 29.94 34.29
CA LYS A 94 -31.92 31.14 34.99
C LYS A 94 -33.41 31.00 35.25
#